data_AF-A0AAU7INI5-F1
#
_entry.id   AF-A0AAU7INI5-F1
#
_cell.length_a   1.000
_cell.length_b   1.000
_cell.length_c   1.000
_cell.angle_alpha   90.00
_cell.angle_beta   90.00
_cell.angle_gamma   90.00
#
_symmetry.space_group_name_H-M   'P 1'
#
loop_
_entity.id
_entity.type
_entity.pdbx_description
1 polymer ?
#
loop_
_entity_poly.entity_id
_entity_poly.type
_entity_poly.pdbx_seq_one_letter_code
_entity_poly.pdbx_strand_id
1 'polypeptide(L)'
;MQASDYLRMKFQNDRRLALTTQNAVGGVLQSARGVASDIYSGMERASWYSSCFIPQYNDVCQELKTEEIRTLYSIESIYRYRDVIAYMLYLYFKMISDDVDEGNPEGSARQLIRKMSAIASHMNIAGGTRYAFASAASLALSQSGFMSKIIVERLSAKLPQAVFVLQFFGVQQKCALAARHLKAVDSDYYWILYQAKLEMLYYFVEPAISKMISREKSQLFSNLDDLADFLQGDFSV
;
A
#
# COMPACT_ATOMS: atom_id res chain seq x y z
N MET A 1 3.43 35.89 11.41
CA MET A 1 4.50 34.90 11.18
C MET A 1 4.31 34.35 9.78
N GLN A 2 5.36 34.32 8.95
CA GLN A 2 5.27 33.80 7.58
C GLN A 2 5.29 32.26 7.60
N ALA A 3 4.67 31.60 6.61
CA ALA A 3 4.64 30.13 6.50
C ALA A 3 6.05 29.49 6.55
N SER A 4 7.06 30.22 6.06
CA SER A 4 8.48 29.85 6.13
C SER A 4 9.02 29.77 7.57
N ASP A 5 8.58 30.67 8.45
CA ASP A 5 9.05 30.73 9.84
C ASP A 5 8.55 29.52 10.63
N TYR A 6 7.32 29.08 10.34
CA TYR A 6 6.76 27.87 10.93
C TYR A 6 7.49 26.61 10.47
N LEU A 7 7.74 26.47 9.17
CA LEU A 7 8.49 25.31 8.66
C LEU A 7 9.88 25.25 9.31
N ARG A 8 10.54 26.40 9.44
CA ARG A 8 11.85 26.50 10.11
C ARG A 8 11.76 26.11 11.59
N MET A 9 10.75 26.59 12.30
CA MET A 9 10.52 26.26 13.71
C MET A 9 10.19 24.77 13.90
N LYS A 10 9.33 24.22 13.04
CA LYS A 10 8.97 22.80 13.00
C LYS A 10 10.21 21.94 12.77
N PHE A 11 11.00 22.20 11.73
CA PHE A 11 12.22 21.45 11.46
C PHE A 11 13.25 21.54 12.59
N GLN A 12 13.39 22.71 13.24
CA GLN A 12 14.29 22.87 14.39
C GLN A 12 13.81 22.11 15.62
N ASN A 13 12.50 22.10 15.88
CA ASN A 13 11.91 21.34 16.97
C ASN A 13 11.97 19.83 16.69
N ASP A 14 11.64 19.39 15.47
CA ASP A 14 11.75 17.98 15.07
C ASP A 14 13.20 17.49 15.18
N ARG A 15 14.19 18.32 14.81
CA ARG A 15 15.61 18.01 14.98
C ARG A 15 16.01 17.90 16.45
N ARG A 16 15.56 18.82 17.31
CA ARG A 16 15.85 18.77 18.75
C ARG A 16 15.16 17.60 19.42
N LEU A 17 13.89 17.36 19.09
CA LEU A 17 13.11 16.23 19.56
C LEU A 17 13.77 14.93 19.13
N ALA A 18 14.19 14.78 17.86
CA ALA A 18 14.90 13.60 17.39
C ALA A 18 16.19 13.34 18.21
N LEU A 19 16.99 14.38 18.47
CA LEU A 19 18.24 14.27 19.24
C LEU A 19 18.01 13.94 20.72
N THR A 20 16.99 14.51 21.37
CA THR A 20 16.67 14.25 22.79
C THR A 20 15.95 12.91 22.97
N THR A 21 15.11 12.53 21.99
CA THR A 21 14.41 11.25 21.93
C THR A 21 15.38 10.09 21.75
N GLN A 22 16.48 10.28 21.02
CA GLN A 22 17.49 9.24 20.79
C GLN A 22 18.06 8.67 22.11
N ASN A 23 18.21 9.50 23.14
CA ASN A 23 18.72 9.09 24.46
C ASN A 23 17.63 8.54 25.39
N ALA A 24 16.39 9.03 25.33
CA ALA A 24 15.28 8.57 26.17
C ALA A 24 14.57 7.31 25.62
N VAL A 25 14.54 7.16 24.30
CA VAL A 25 13.89 6.06 23.58
C VAL A 25 14.90 4.99 23.14
N GLY A 26 16.21 5.26 23.25
CA GLY A 26 17.28 4.30 22.92
C GLY A 26 17.05 2.91 23.52
N GLY A 27 16.69 2.82 24.81
CA GLY A 27 16.37 1.54 25.46
C GLY A 27 15.11 0.85 24.93
N VAL A 28 14.05 1.61 24.63
CA VAL A 28 12.78 1.09 24.08
C VAL A 28 12.96 0.63 22.62
N LEU A 29 13.67 1.41 21.80
CA LEU A 29 14.00 1.08 20.41
C LEU A 29 14.92 -0.14 20.32
N GLN A 30 15.86 -0.28 21.26
CA GLN A 30 16.80 -1.40 21.30
C GLN A 30 16.11 -2.72 21.65
N SER A 31 15.05 -2.68 22.47
CA SER A 31 14.14 -3.82 22.69
C SER A 31 13.13 -4.05 21.56
N ALA A 32 12.96 -3.08 20.66
CA ALA A 32 11.95 -3.08 19.58
C ALA A 32 12.58 -3.05 18.16
N ARG A 33 13.79 -3.60 17.98
CA ARG A 33 14.61 -3.50 16.76
C ARG A 33 13.90 -3.83 15.43
N GLY A 34 12.81 -4.61 15.43
CA GLY A 34 12.02 -4.94 14.24
C GLY A 34 10.96 -3.90 13.84
N VAL A 35 10.58 -2.98 14.73
CA VAL A 35 9.48 -2.02 14.53
C VAL A 35 9.89 -0.57 14.76
N ALA A 36 11.20 -0.33 14.95
CA ALA A 36 11.74 1.00 15.24
C ALA A 36 11.27 2.05 14.23
N SER A 37 11.14 1.67 12.95
CA SER A 37 10.62 2.55 11.91
C SER A 37 9.14 2.88 12.08
N ASP A 38 8.31 1.91 12.51
CA ASP A 38 6.90 2.16 12.85
C ASP A 38 6.81 3.13 14.03
N ILE A 39 7.57 2.89 15.10
CA ILE A 39 7.57 3.77 16.28
C ILE A 39 7.96 5.21 15.90
N TYR A 40 9.02 5.37 15.09
CA TYR A 40 9.43 6.69 14.61
C TYR A 40 8.33 7.38 13.80
N SER A 41 7.73 6.70 12.83
CA SER A 41 6.60 7.24 12.07
C SER A 41 5.38 7.53 12.95
N GLY A 42 5.19 6.79 14.04
CA GLY A 42 4.14 7.02 15.02
C GLY A 42 4.36 8.27 15.85
N MET A 43 5.61 8.51 16.23
CA MET A 43 6.01 9.76 16.88
C MET A 43 5.83 10.95 15.93
N GLU A 44 6.18 10.80 14.66
CA GLU A 44 5.94 11.81 13.63
C GLU A 44 4.45 12.13 13.49
N ARG A 45 3.59 11.11 13.38
CA ARG A 45 2.14 11.31 13.30
C ARG A 45 1.59 11.97 14.57
N ALA A 46 2.04 11.53 15.74
CA ALA A 46 1.66 12.13 17.02
C ALA A 46 2.06 13.61 17.11
N SER A 47 3.24 13.98 16.62
CA SER A 47 3.68 15.37 16.61
C SER A 47 2.80 16.23 15.68
N TRP A 48 2.28 15.68 14.59
CA TRP A 48 1.39 16.40 13.68
C TRP A 48 0.03 16.74 14.31
N TYR A 49 -0.47 15.97 15.28
CA TYR A 49 -1.69 16.33 16.03
C TYR A 49 -1.55 17.62 16.84
N SER A 50 -0.32 18.10 17.08
CA SER A 50 -0.12 19.44 17.66
C SER A 50 -0.76 20.54 16.81
N SER A 51 -0.90 20.34 15.50
CA SER A 51 -1.60 21.24 14.58
C SER A 51 -3.06 21.49 14.98
N CYS A 52 -3.73 20.52 15.60
CA CYS A 52 -5.11 20.65 16.05
C CYS A 52 -5.31 21.66 17.19
N PHE A 53 -4.25 22.06 17.88
CA PHE A 53 -4.31 23.04 18.97
C PHE A 53 -3.99 24.47 18.50
N ILE A 54 -3.58 24.65 17.24
CA ILE A 54 -3.19 25.96 16.70
C ILE A 54 -4.12 26.28 15.51
N PRO A 55 -5.00 27.30 15.62
CA PRO A 55 -6.02 27.58 14.60
C PRO A 55 -5.49 27.75 13.17
N GLN A 56 -4.27 28.27 13.03
CA GLN A 56 -3.64 28.52 11.72
C GLN A 56 -3.21 27.24 10.97
N TYR A 57 -3.20 26.07 11.61
CA TYR A 57 -2.91 24.76 11.00
C TYR A 57 -4.11 23.81 11.03
N ASN A 58 -5.32 24.39 11.04
CA ASN A 58 -6.54 23.60 11.06
C ASN A 58 -6.66 22.70 9.81
N ASP A 59 -6.12 23.10 8.66
CA ASP A 59 -6.05 22.29 7.45
C ASP A 59 -5.32 20.96 7.67
N VAL A 60 -4.14 20.99 8.29
CA VAL A 60 -3.37 19.79 8.65
C VAL A 60 -4.16 18.89 9.62
N CYS A 61 -4.81 19.51 10.62
CA CYS A 61 -5.66 18.77 11.55
C CYS A 61 -6.86 18.09 10.87
N GLN A 62 -7.52 18.77 9.93
CA GLN A 62 -8.63 18.18 9.16
C GLN A 62 -8.15 17.04 8.26
N GLU A 63 -6.97 17.16 7.68
CA GLU A 63 -6.37 16.09 6.88
C GLU A 63 -6.11 14.84 7.73
N LEU A 64 -5.52 14.99 8.92
CA LEU A 64 -5.29 13.88 9.86
C LEU A 64 -6.60 13.17 10.24
N LYS A 65 -7.65 13.92 10.59
CA LYS A 65 -8.98 13.36 10.90
C LYS A 65 -9.58 12.62 9.72
N THR A 66 -9.44 13.17 8.52
CA THR A 66 -9.93 12.54 7.30
C THR A 66 -9.19 11.23 7.02
N GLU A 67 -7.89 11.18 7.29
CA GLU A 67 -7.10 9.93 7.21
C GLU A 67 -7.51 8.89 8.24
N GLU A 68 -7.85 9.28 9.47
CA GLU A 68 -8.36 8.35 10.49
C GLU A 68 -9.64 7.67 9.98
N ILE A 69 -10.59 8.45 9.45
CA ILE A 69 -11.85 7.93 8.90
C ILE A 69 -11.59 6.97 7.73
N ARG A 70 -10.70 7.35 6.80
CA ARG A 70 -10.35 6.49 5.66
C ARG A 70 -9.65 5.21 6.08
N THR A 71 -8.80 5.28 7.10
CA THR A 71 -8.15 4.10 7.70
C THR A 71 -9.19 3.15 8.27
N LEU A 72 -10.20 3.67 8.98
CA LEU A 72 -11.28 2.85 9.52
C LEU A 72 -12.08 2.15 8.41
N TYR A 73 -12.41 2.86 7.32
CA TYR A 73 -13.04 2.25 6.15
C TYR A 73 -12.19 1.15 5.51
N SER A 74 -10.88 1.38 5.41
CA SER A 74 -9.94 0.36 4.92
C SER A 74 -9.86 -0.85 5.84
N ILE A 75 -9.85 -0.68 7.16
CA ILE A 75 -9.89 -1.80 8.11
C ILE A 75 -11.20 -2.58 7.97
N GLU A 76 -12.34 -1.89 7.87
CA GLU A 76 -13.64 -2.51 7.64
C GLU A 76 -13.64 -3.36 6.35
N SER A 77 -13.01 -2.85 5.29
CA SER A 77 -12.93 -3.54 3.99
C SER A 77 -12.15 -4.86 4.05
N ILE A 78 -11.21 -5.03 4.99
CA ILE A 78 -10.48 -6.30 5.20
C ILE A 78 -11.47 -7.43 5.54
N TYR A 79 -12.51 -7.13 6.33
CA TYR A 79 -13.54 -8.12 6.69
C TYR A 79 -14.59 -8.30 5.59
N ARG A 80 -14.75 -7.30 4.71
CA ARG A 80 -15.68 -7.34 3.59
C ARG A 80 -15.21 -8.27 2.47
N TYR A 81 -13.91 -8.30 2.18
CA TYR A 81 -13.33 -9.08 1.10
C TYR A 81 -12.61 -10.32 1.65
N ARG A 82 -12.79 -11.48 0.99
CA ARG A 82 -12.18 -12.75 1.44
C ARG A 82 -10.65 -12.72 1.39
N ASP A 83 -10.10 -12.11 0.35
CA ASP A 83 -8.67 -11.82 0.19
C ASP A 83 -8.53 -10.40 -0.35
N VAL A 84 -8.25 -9.47 0.57
CA VAL A 84 -8.14 -8.04 0.27
C VAL A 84 -6.95 -7.74 -0.63
N ILE A 85 -5.85 -8.49 -0.50
CA ILE A 85 -4.63 -8.32 -1.29
C ILE A 85 -4.89 -8.75 -2.73
N ALA A 86 -5.47 -9.94 -2.93
CA ALA A 86 -5.89 -10.39 -4.25
C ALA A 86 -6.87 -9.40 -4.89
N TYR A 87 -7.83 -8.86 -4.12
CA TYR A 87 -8.80 -7.92 -4.69
C TYR A 87 -8.15 -6.59 -5.12
N MET A 88 -7.21 -6.05 -4.33
CA MET A 88 -6.46 -4.85 -4.73
C MET A 88 -5.65 -5.09 -6.00
N LEU A 89 -4.96 -6.23 -6.10
CA LEU A 89 -4.21 -6.63 -7.28
C LEU A 89 -5.13 -6.83 -8.49
N TYR A 90 -6.32 -7.42 -8.29
CA TYR A 90 -7.32 -7.60 -9.34
C TYR A 90 -7.75 -6.25 -9.92
N LEU A 91 -8.04 -5.26 -9.08
CA LEU A 91 -8.39 -3.92 -9.53
C LEU A 91 -7.28 -3.28 -10.37
N TYR A 92 -6.02 -3.50 -9.99
CA TYR A 92 -4.87 -3.00 -10.75
C TYR A 92 -4.72 -3.72 -12.09
N PHE A 93 -4.71 -5.05 -12.09
CA PHE A 93 -4.56 -5.83 -13.32
C PHE A 93 -5.72 -5.59 -14.27
N LYS A 94 -6.94 -5.43 -13.77
CA LYS A 94 -8.09 -5.09 -14.59
C LYS A 94 -7.89 -3.75 -15.30
N MET A 95 -7.48 -2.72 -14.54
CA MET A 95 -7.22 -1.38 -15.09
C MET A 95 -6.22 -1.43 -16.25
N ILE A 96 -5.05 -2.05 -16.05
CA ILE A 96 -4.02 -2.10 -17.09
C ILE A 96 -4.36 -3.09 -18.22
N SER A 97 -5.16 -4.13 -17.95
CA SER A 97 -5.57 -5.11 -18.96
C SER A 97 -6.58 -4.52 -19.93
N ASP A 98 -7.35 -3.52 -19.52
CA ASP A 98 -8.33 -2.86 -20.38
C ASP A 98 -7.66 -2.05 -21.50
N ASP A 99 -6.39 -1.66 -21.32
CA ASP A 99 -5.61 -0.82 -22.23
C ASP A 99 -4.64 -1.59 -23.14
N VAL A 100 -4.51 -2.91 -22.99
CA VAL A 100 -3.56 -3.76 -23.76
C VAL A 100 -4.25 -4.85 -24.57
N ASP A 101 -3.58 -5.32 -25.63
CA ASP A 101 -4.12 -6.37 -26.50
C ASP A 101 -4.16 -7.75 -25.81
N GLU A 102 -5.10 -8.61 -26.18
CA GLU A 102 -5.25 -9.94 -25.56
C GLU A 102 -4.03 -10.87 -25.79
N GLY A 103 -3.19 -10.56 -26.78
CA GLY A 103 -1.99 -11.35 -27.10
C GLY A 103 -2.32 -12.66 -27.84
N ASN A 104 -1.43 -13.64 -27.72
CA ASN A 104 -1.53 -14.91 -28.42
C ASN A 104 -2.50 -15.87 -27.67
N PRO A 105 -3.43 -16.55 -28.36
CA PRO A 105 -4.32 -17.54 -27.75
C PRO A 105 -3.59 -18.72 -27.05
N GLU A 106 -2.33 -19.00 -27.36
CA GLU A 106 -1.50 -20.01 -26.67
C GLU A 106 -0.36 -19.42 -25.82
N GLY A 107 -0.35 -18.09 -25.66
CA GLY A 107 0.67 -17.35 -24.93
C GLY A 107 0.65 -17.54 -23.42
N SER A 108 1.61 -16.92 -22.74
CA SER A 108 1.81 -17.02 -21.30
C SER A 108 0.62 -16.50 -20.50
N ALA A 109 -0.14 -15.52 -21.01
CA ALA A 109 -1.39 -15.06 -20.41
C ALA A 109 -2.43 -16.19 -20.34
N ARG A 110 -2.61 -16.93 -21.44
CA ARG A 110 -3.55 -18.07 -21.48
C ARG A 110 -3.08 -19.22 -20.60
N GLN A 111 -1.78 -19.45 -20.53
CA GLN A 111 -1.20 -20.45 -19.64
C GLN A 111 -1.45 -20.10 -18.17
N LEU A 112 -1.26 -18.84 -17.78
CA LEU A 112 -1.55 -18.36 -16.44
C LEU A 112 -3.05 -18.54 -16.09
N ILE A 113 -3.95 -18.14 -16.99
CA ILE A 113 -5.40 -18.35 -16.84
C ILE A 113 -5.70 -19.84 -16.64
N ARG A 114 -5.11 -20.75 -17.44
CA ARG A 114 -5.33 -22.20 -17.33
C ARG A 114 -4.78 -22.79 -16.03
N LYS A 115 -3.60 -22.36 -15.58
CA LYS A 115 -3.02 -22.81 -14.29
C LYS A 115 -3.91 -22.41 -13.13
N MET A 116 -4.48 -21.20 -13.20
CA MET A 116 -5.33 -20.66 -12.13
C MET A 116 -6.81 -20.99 -12.28
N SER A 117 -7.30 -21.49 -13.42
CA SER A 117 -8.70 -21.88 -13.60
C SER A 117 -9.11 -23.04 -12.69
N ALA A 118 -8.18 -23.95 -12.36
CA ALA A 118 -8.41 -25.01 -11.38
C ALA A 118 -8.63 -24.46 -9.96
N ILE A 119 -7.99 -23.33 -9.63
CA ILE A 119 -8.08 -22.66 -8.32
C ILE A 119 -9.26 -21.65 -8.30
N ALA A 120 -9.67 -21.14 -9.47
CA ALA A 120 -10.76 -20.19 -9.66
C ALA A 120 -12.17 -20.79 -9.69
N SER A 121 -12.34 -22.10 -9.47
CA SER A 121 -13.66 -22.74 -9.33
C SER A 121 -14.52 -22.16 -8.20
N HIS A 122 -13.93 -21.37 -7.30
CA HIS A 122 -14.61 -20.62 -6.23
C HIS A 122 -14.93 -19.15 -6.58
N MET A 123 -14.54 -18.65 -7.74
CA MET A 123 -14.80 -17.29 -8.19
C MET A 123 -15.65 -17.33 -9.47
N ASN A 124 -16.92 -16.94 -9.35
CA ASN A 124 -17.82 -16.81 -10.50
C ASN A 124 -17.30 -15.73 -11.45
N ILE A 125 -16.51 -16.09 -12.46
CA ILE A 125 -16.00 -15.14 -13.47
C ILE A 125 -16.65 -15.48 -14.81
N ALA A 126 -17.82 -14.89 -15.02
CA ALA A 126 -18.37 -14.67 -16.36
C ALA A 126 -17.75 -13.37 -16.89
N GLY A 127 -16.80 -13.47 -17.83
CA GLY A 127 -16.15 -12.30 -18.43
C GLY A 127 -15.04 -12.68 -19.42
N GLY A 128 -14.78 -11.81 -20.40
CA GLY A 128 -13.78 -12.01 -21.47
C GLY A 128 -12.34 -12.19 -20.98
N THR A 129 -11.40 -12.46 -21.90
CA THR A 129 -10.01 -12.88 -21.61
C THR A 129 -9.29 -11.98 -20.60
N ARG A 130 -9.48 -10.66 -20.67
CA ARG A 130 -8.89 -9.66 -19.75
C ARG A 130 -9.35 -9.84 -18.30
N TYR A 131 -10.63 -10.13 -18.07
CA TYR A 131 -11.16 -10.38 -16.73
C TYR A 131 -10.56 -11.66 -16.13
N ALA A 132 -10.52 -12.72 -16.94
CA ALA A 132 -9.92 -13.98 -16.52
C ALA A 132 -8.43 -13.82 -16.20
N PHE A 133 -7.70 -13.07 -17.03
CA PHE A 133 -6.30 -12.74 -16.80
C PHE A 133 -6.12 -11.95 -15.49
N ALA A 134 -6.84 -10.85 -15.30
CA ALA A 134 -6.72 -10.01 -14.11
C ALA A 134 -6.97 -10.81 -12.82
N SER A 135 -7.98 -11.70 -12.82
CA SER A 135 -8.24 -12.57 -11.68
C SER A 135 -7.13 -13.59 -11.47
N ALA A 136 -6.66 -14.26 -12.52
CA ALA A 136 -5.57 -15.24 -12.43
C ALA A 136 -4.28 -14.59 -11.92
N ALA A 137 -3.85 -13.49 -12.54
CA ALA A 137 -2.68 -12.72 -12.14
C ALA A 137 -2.76 -12.23 -10.69
N SER A 138 -3.94 -11.71 -10.28
CA SER A 138 -4.13 -11.24 -8.91
C SER A 138 -3.98 -12.33 -7.86
N LEU A 139 -4.53 -13.51 -8.13
CA LEU A 139 -4.50 -14.64 -7.21
C LEU A 139 -3.09 -15.24 -7.15
N ALA A 140 -2.44 -15.34 -8.30
CA ALA A 140 -1.10 -15.86 -8.43
C ALA A 140 -0.09 -15.00 -7.69
N LEU A 141 -0.17 -13.67 -7.87
CA LEU A 141 0.70 -12.74 -7.17
C LEU A 141 0.35 -12.64 -5.68
N SER A 142 -0.92 -12.68 -5.27
CA SER A 142 -1.29 -12.62 -3.84
C SER A 142 -0.76 -13.82 -3.05
N GLN A 143 -0.72 -15.00 -3.69
CA GLN A 143 -0.23 -16.24 -3.09
C GLN A 143 1.28 -16.43 -3.23
N SER A 144 1.98 -15.53 -3.93
CA SER A 144 3.42 -15.61 -4.15
C SER A 144 4.23 -15.48 -2.85
N GLY A 145 5.39 -16.12 -2.79
CA GLY A 145 6.33 -15.96 -1.68
C GLY A 145 6.82 -14.50 -1.53
N PHE A 146 6.89 -13.76 -2.64
CA PHE A 146 7.19 -12.34 -2.66
C PHE A 146 6.16 -11.52 -1.86
N MET A 147 4.86 -11.70 -2.16
CA MET A 147 3.80 -10.96 -1.49
C MET A 147 3.66 -11.37 -0.02
N SER A 148 3.76 -12.67 0.27
CA SER A 148 3.74 -13.18 1.64
C SER A 148 4.85 -12.57 2.50
N LYS A 149 6.08 -12.47 1.96
CA LYS A 149 7.19 -11.81 2.64
C LYS A 149 6.91 -10.34 2.94
N ILE A 150 6.36 -9.58 1.98
CA ILE A 150 5.99 -8.17 2.19
C ILE A 150 4.97 -8.03 3.30
N ILE A 151 3.92 -8.85 3.28
CA ILE A 151 2.86 -8.80 4.30
C ILE A 151 3.45 -9.11 5.67
N VAL A 152 4.23 -10.19 5.81
CA VAL A 152 4.86 -10.56 7.09
C VAL A 152 5.80 -9.47 7.61
N GLU A 153 6.59 -8.85 6.73
CA GLU A 153 7.48 -7.74 7.09
C GLU A 153 6.71 -6.49 7.53
N ARG A 154 5.62 -6.13 6.84
CA ARG A 154 4.82 -4.93 7.14
C ARG A 154 3.82 -5.12 8.28
N LEU A 155 3.44 -6.36 8.60
CA LEU A 155 2.47 -6.69 9.66
C LEU A 155 3.13 -6.93 11.02
N SER A 156 4.45 -6.71 11.16
CA SER A 156 5.25 -6.57 12.40
C SER A 156 4.79 -7.38 13.63
N ALA A 157 5.63 -8.30 14.12
CA ALA A 157 5.35 -9.14 15.30
C ALA A 157 4.86 -8.36 16.55
N LYS A 158 3.93 -8.97 17.31
CA LYS A 158 3.29 -8.41 18.51
C LYS A 158 4.31 -7.85 19.52
N LEU A 159 4.11 -6.60 19.93
CA LEU A 159 4.91 -5.92 20.95
C LEU A 159 4.27 -5.94 22.35
N PRO A 160 5.07 -5.66 23.40
CA PRO A 160 4.54 -5.30 24.72
C PRO A 160 3.57 -4.11 24.62
N GLN A 161 2.51 -4.11 25.45
CA GLN A 161 1.42 -3.13 25.39
C GLN A 161 1.87 -1.65 25.38
N ALA A 162 3.01 -1.32 25.99
CA ALA A 162 3.46 0.06 26.18
C ALA A 162 3.76 0.86 24.89
N VAL A 163 4.14 0.20 23.79
CA VAL A 163 4.50 0.87 22.52
C VAL A 163 3.53 0.60 21.38
N PHE A 164 2.43 -0.10 21.67
CA PHE A 164 1.43 -0.47 20.66
C PHE A 164 0.80 0.75 19.98
N VAL A 165 0.49 1.81 20.73
CA VAL A 165 -0.16 3.02 20.19
C VAL A 165 0.75 3.73 19.18
N LEU A 166 2.03 3.91 19.52
CA LEU A 166 2.99 4.53 18.60
C LEU A 166 3.22 3.66 17.37
N GLN A 167 3.34 2.34 17.54
CA GLN A 167 3.46 1.44 16.39
C GLN A 167 2.23 1.54 15.47
N PHE A 168 1.02 1.53 16.03
CA PHE A 168 -0.22 1.66 15.27
C PHE A 168 -0.29 2.98 14.51
N PHE A 169 0.01 4.11 15.17
CA PHE A 169 0.09 5.41 14.51
C PHE A 169 1.18 5.45 13.43
N GLY A 170 2.27 4.71 13.62
CA GLY A 170 3.32 4.54 12.63
C GLY A 170 2.86 3.85 11.37
N VAL A 171 2.17 2.72 11.52
CA VAL A 171 1.57 2.01 10.39
C VAL A 171 0.56 2.90 9.68
N GLN A 172 -0.31 3.61 10.41
CA GLN A 172 -1.25 4.56 9.82
C GLN A 172 -0.53 5.65 9.01
N GLN A 173 0.55 6.22 9.55
CA GLN A 173 1.33 7.24 8.87
C GLN A 173 1.92 6.71 7.56
N LYS A 174 2.49 5.51 7.60
CA LYS A 174 3.06 4.86 6.41
C LYS A 174 1.98 4.57 5.36
N CYS A 175 0.81 4.09 5.79
CA CYS A 175 -0.37 3.92 4.94
C CYS A 175 -0.81 5.22 4.27
N ALA A 176 -0.93 6.30 5.04
CA ALA A 176 -1.31 7.61 4.53
C ALA A 176 -0.31 8.14 3.51
N LEU A 177 1.00 8.04 3.80
CA LEU A 177 2.07 8.46 2.90
C LEU A 177 2.10 7.62 1.62
N ALA A 178 1.94 6.30 1.72
CA ALA A 178 1.87 5.42 0.56
C ALA A 178 0.66 5.76 -0.33
N ALA A 179 -0.51 6.03 0.25
CA ALA A 179 -1.70 6.44 -0.49
C ALA A 179 -1.52 7.81 -1.18
N ARG A 180 -0.89 8.78 -0.52
CA ARG A 180 -0.54 10.09 -1.13
C ARG A 180 0.46 9.93 -2.27
N HIS A 181 1.47 9.09 -2.08
CA HIS A 181 2.46 8.77 -3.10
C HIS A 181 1.79 8.11 -4.31
N LEU A 182 0.91 7.13 -4.08
CA LEU A 182 0.14 6.51 -5.16
C LEU A 182 -0.67 7.56 -5.94
N LYS A 183 -1.39 8.44 -5.25
CA LYS A 183 -2.17 9.52 -5.91
C LYS A 183 -1.33 10.38 -6.86
N ALA A 184 -0.06 10.60 -6.52
CA ALA A 184 0.87 11.38 -7.32
C ALA A 184 1.48 10.60 -8.49
N VAL A 185 1.71 9.29 -8.32
CA VAL A 185 2.35 8.44 -9.32
C VAL A 185 1.34 7.84 -10.30
N ASP A 186 0.18 7.38 -9.82
CA ASP A 186 -0.89 6.76 -10.59
C ASP A 186 -2.24 7.15 -9.97
N SER A 187 -2.81 8.22 -10.50
CA SER A 187 -4.05 8.79 -9.97
C SER A 187 -5.26 7.91 -10.24
N ASP A 188 -5.28 7.21 -11.36
CA ASP A 188 -6.41 6.38 -11.76
C ASP A 188 -6.54 5.18 -10.83
N TYR A 189 -5.43 4.49 -10.55
CA TYR A 189 -5.44 3.40 -9.59
C TYR A 189 -5.73 3.89 -8.16
N TYR A 190 -5.23 5.06 -7.77
CA TYR A 190 -5.58 5.67 -6.48
C TYR A 190 -7.10 5.84 -6.33
N TRP A 191 -7.78 6.40 -7.34
CA TRP A 191 -9.22 6.64 -7.27
C TRP A 191 -10.02 5.33 -7.28
N ILE A 192 -9.58 4.31 -8.01
CA ILE A 192 -10.17 2.97 -7.97
C ILE A 192 -10.12 2.40 -6.54
N LEU A 193 -8.95 2.46 -5.89
CA LEU A 193 -8.80 2.01 -4.51
C LEU A 193 -9.61 2.87 -3.53
N TYR A 194 -9.63 4.19 -3.71
CA TYR A 194 -10.39 5.11 -2.86
C TYR A 194 -11.89 4.80 -2.88
N GLN A 195 -12.46 4.57 -4.08
CA GLN A 195 -13.87 4.16 -4.23
C GLN A 195 -14.15 2.80 -3.59
N ALA A 196 -13.18 1.88 -3.68
CA ALA A 196 -13.25 0.58 -3.02
C ALA A 196 -12.97 0.64 -1.50
N LYS A 197 -12.60 1.81 -0.96
CA LYS A 197 -12.17 2.07 0.43
C LYS A 197 -10.88 1.33 0.82
N LEU A 198 -9.99 1.07 -0.14
CA LEU A 198 -8.79 0.25 0.01
C LEU A 198 -7.48 1.05 -0.07
N GLU A 199 -7.53 2.35 -0.33
CA GLU A 199 -6.34 3.14 -0.66
C GLU A 199 -5.34 3.19 0.49
N MET A 200 -5.80 3.17 1.74
CA MET A 200 -4.91 3.14 2.91
C MET A 200 -4.23 1.77 3.07
N LEU A 201 -4.73 0.70 2.45
CA LEU A 201 -4.06 -0.61 2.42
C LEU A 201 -3.02 -0.70 1.31
N TYR A 202 -2.91 0.30 0.43
CA TYR A 202 -1.92 0.31 -0.67
C TYR A 202 -0.51 0.03 -0.18
N TYR A 203 -0.17 0.50 1.03
CA TYR A 203 1.08 0.16 1.69
C TYR A 203 1.39 -1.34 1.63
N PHE A 204 0.45 -2.27 1.77
CA PHE A 204 0.79 -3.70 1.76
C PHE A 204 1.11 -4.27 0.37
N VAL A 205 0.70 -3.60 -0.70
CA VAL A 205 0.92 -4.03 -2.10
C VAL A 205 1.86 -3.11 -2.88
N GLU A 206 2.23 -1.98 -2.29
CA GLU A 206 3.04 -0.93 -2.89
C GLU A 206 4.31 -1.45 -3.59
N PRO A 207 5.15 -2.34 -3.01
CA PRO A 207 6.37 -2.80 -3.69
C PRO A 207 6.10 -3.53 -5.01
N ALA A 208 4.99 -4.27 -5.10
CA ALA A 208 4.60 -4.95 -6.32
C ALA A 208 4.09 -3.94 -7.36
N ILE A 209 3.15 -3.09 -6.95
CA ILE A 209 2.44 -2.19 -7.85
C ILE A 209 3.32 -1.06 -8.34
N SER A 210 4.15 -0.45 -7.47
CA SER A 210 5.12 0.57 -7.89
C SER A 210 6.10 0.05 -8.94
N LYS A 211 6.55 -1.21 -8.81
CA LYS A 211 7.41 -1.86 -9.81
C LYS A 211 6.67 -2.01 -11.14
N MET A 212 5.41 -2.44 -11.11
CA MET A 212 4.56 -2.55 -12.31
C MET A 212 4.30 -1.19 -12.97
N ILE A 213 3.93 -0.16 -12.20
CA ILE A 213 3.72 1.20 -12.71
C ILE A 213 4.98 1.73 -13.40
N SER A 214 6.17 1.50 -12.82
CA SER A 214 7.42 1.95 -13.45
C SER A 214 7.68 1.31 -14.83
N ARG A 215 7.23 0.06 -15.00
CA ARG A 215 7.39 -0.70 -16.25
C ARG A 215 6.33 -0.32 -17.27
N GLU A 216 5.09 -0.14 -16.83
CA GLU A 216 3.97 0.32 -17.65
C GLU A 216 4.28 1.69 -18.26
N LYS A 217 4.76 2.66 -17.47
CA LYS A 217 5.20 3.98 -17.96
C LYS A 217 6.36 3.93 -18.95
N SER A 218 7.11 2.83 -18.98
CA SER A 218 8.16 2.60 -19.98
C SER A 218 7.63 1.97 -21.27
N GLN A 219 6.30 1.86 -21.42
CA GLN A 219 5.58 1.20 -22.52
C GLN A 219 6.02 -0.25 -22.78
N LEU A 220 6.38 -0.97 -21.72
CA LEU A 220 6.88 -2.35 -21.82
C LEU A 220 5.77 -3.40 -21.91
N PHE A 221 4.50 -3.02 -21.81
CA PHE A 221 3.36 -3.92 -21.91
C PHE A 221 2.55 -3.58 -23.16
N SER A 222 2.70 -4.38 -24.21
CA SER A 222 1.91 -4.24 -25.43
C SER A 222 0.69 -5.17 -25.42
N ASN A 223 0.80 -6.31 -24.72
CA ASN A 223 -0.25 -7.30 -24.61
C ASN A 223 -0.24 -8.02 -23.25
N LEU A 224 -1.22 -8.89 -23.02
CA LEU A 224 -1.33 -9.68 -21.79
C LEU A 224 -0.19 -10.68 -21.58
N ASP A 225 0.45 -11.17 -22.64
CA ASP A 225 1.57 -12.11 -22.53
C ASP A 225 2.81 -11.41 -21.94
N ASP A 226 3.08 -10.17 -22.33
CA ASP A 226 4.17 -9.36 -21.74
C ASP A 226 3.97 -9.17 -20.23
N LEU A 227 2.72 -8.93 -19.81
CA LEU A 227 2.36 -8.86 -18.39
C LEU A 227 2.57 -10.19 -17.70
N ALA A 228 2.13 -11.30 -18.29
CA ALA A 228 2.28 -12.64 -17.72
C ALA A 228 3.75 -13.04 -17.55
N ASP A 229 4.59 -12.76 -18.56
CA ASP A 229 6.01 -13.05 -18.55
C ASP A 229 6.74 -12.22 -17.49
N PHE A 230 6.37 -10.96 -17.34
CA PHE A 230 6.87 -10.10 -16.27
C PHE A 230 6.55 -10.68 -14.89
N LEU A 231 5.31 -11.13 -14.65
CA LEU A 231 4.93 -11.71 -13.37
C LEU A 231 5.71 -12.99 -13.05
N GLN A 232 5.92 -13.85 -14.04
CA GLN A 232 6.72 -15.07 -13.89
C GLN A 232 8.19 -14.74 -13.57
N GLY A 233 8.79 -13.80 -14.31
CA GLY A 233 10.20 -13.45 -14.15
C GLY A 233 10.49 -12.71 -12.84
N ASP A 234 9.69 -11.70 -12.51
CA ASP A 234 10.01 -10.77 -11.41
C ASP A 234 9.40 -11.15 -10.06
N PHE A 235 8.34 -11.97 -10.05
CA PHE A 235 7.67 -12.39 -8.82
C PHE A 235 7.62 -13.92 -8.62
N SER A 236 8.14 -14.70 -9.58
CA SER A 236 8.18 -16.17 -9.53
C SER A 236 6.80 -16.80 -9.31
N VAL A 237 5.83 -16.28 -10.06
CA VAL A 237 4.40 -16.61 -9.99
C VAL A 237 4.02 -17.68 -11.02
#